data_AF-A0A960H735-F1
#
_entry.id   AF-A0A960H735-F1
#
_cell.length_a   1.000
_cell.length_b   1.000
_cell.length_c   1.000
_cell.angle_alpha   90.00
_cell.angle_beta   90.00
_cell.angle_gamma   90.00
#
_symmetry.space_group_name_H-M   'P 1'
#
loop_
_entity.id
_entity.type
_entity.pdbx_description
1 polymer ?
#
loop_
_entity_poly.entity_id
_entity_poly.type
_entity_poly.pdbx_seq_one_letter_code
_entity_poly.pdbx_strand_id
1 'polypeptide(L)' 'GPLCSGRPRGRNIVDESVPGDAVMVRDLEFIYCPWHQWGFELATGTTAVKPEWSIRTYPVRVVGDDVLVIA' A
#
# COMPACT_ATOMS: atom_id res chain seq x y z
N GLY A 1 -3.39 7.74 -14.13
CA GLY A 1 -4.56 8.05 -13.27
C GLY A 1 -4.09 8.33 -11.86
N PRO A 2 -4.90 8.95 -11.00
CA PRO A 2 -4.50 9.24 -9.63
C PRO A 2 -4.32 7.95 -8.82
N LEU A 3 -3.37 7.95 -7.89
CA LEU A 3 -3.06 6.76 -7.07
C LEU A 3 -4.27 6.25 -6.29
N CYS A 4 -5.14 7.15 -5.82
CA CYS A 4 -6.35 6.80 -5.07
C CYS A 4 -7.39 6.00 -5.87
N SER A 5 -7.28 5.95 -7.20
CA SER A 5 -8.09 5.04 -8.04
C SER A 5 -7.47 3.64 -8.17
N GLY A 6 -6.33 3.42 -7.53
CA GLY A 6 -5.68 2.12 -7.43
C GLY A 6 -6.44 1.16 -6.51
N ARG A 7 -6.15 -0.13 -6.64
CA ARG A 7 -6.79 -1.16 -5.81
C ARG A 7 -6.03 -1.34 -4.49
N PRO A 8 -6.71 -1.26 -3.33
CA PRO A 8 -6.16 -1.77 -2.07
C PRO A 8 -6.00 -3.29 -2.13
N ARG A 9 -4.82 -3.79 -1.75
CA ARG A 9 -4.49 -5.23 -1.74
C ARG A 9 -3.30 -5.51 -0.82
N GLY A 10 -3.09 -6.77 -0.47
CA GLY A 10 -1.84 -7.22 0.15
C GLY A 10 -0.64 -7.31 -0.80
N ARG A 11 0.54 -7.47 -0.21
CA ARG A 11 1.82 -7.66 -0.89
C ARG A 11 2.03 -9.15 -1.21
N ASN A 12 2.45 -9.46 -2.43
CA ASN A 12 2.91 -10.80 -2.76
C ASN A 12 4.35 -10.99 -2.28
N ILE A 13 4.61 -12.11 -1.59
CA ILE A 13 5.93 -12.58 -1.21
C ILE A 13 6.14 -13.99 -1.79
N VAL A 14 7.39 -14.44 -1.87
CA VAL A 14 7.71 -15.81 -2.27
C VAL A 14 7.14 -16.78 -1.23
N ASP A 15 6.48 -17.84 -1.69
CA ASP A 15 6.13 -18.95 -0.82
C ASP A 15 7.38 -19.84 -0.63
N GLU A 16 7.93 -19.88 0.57
CA GLU A 16 9.11 -20.71 0.87
C GLU A 16 8.76 -22.21 0.92
N SER A 17 7.48 -22.58 1.01
CA SER A 17 7.03 -23.97 1.07
C SER A 17 6.84 -24.62 -0.31
N VAL A 18 6.65 -23.82 -1.37
CA VAL A 18 6.43 -24.30 -2.74
C VAL A 18 7.31 -23.54 -3.73
N PRO A 19 8.31 -24.20 -4.36
CA PRO A 19 9.19 -23.55 -5.32
C PRO A 19 8.44 -22.91 -6.48
N GLY A 20 8.66 -21.61 -6.68
CA GLY A 20 8.06 -20.83 -7.76
C GLY A 20 6.66 -20.28 -7.46
N ASP A 21 6.12 -20.51 -6.27
CA ASP A 21 4.82 -19.98 -5.86
C ASP A 21 4.96 -18.65 -5.07
N ALA A 22 3.84 -17.95 -4.93
CA ALA A 22 3.74 -16.71 -4.19
C ALA A 22 2.46 -16.63 -3.37
N VAL A 23 2.58 -16.11 -2.15
CA VAL A 23 1.46 -15.90 -1.22
C VAL A 23 1.25 -14.40 -1.03
N MET A 24 -0.03 -13.99 -1.00
CA MET A 24 -0.40 -12.63 -0.61
C MET A 24 -0.43 -12.53 0.91
N VAL A 25 0.28 -11.55 1.46
CA VAL A 25 0.28 -11.21 2.89
C VAL A 25 -0.16 -9.77 3.09
N ARG A 26 -0.53 -9.42 4.33
CA ARG A 26 -0.84 -8.03 4.75
C ARG A 26 -1.96 -7.42 3.91
N ASP A 27 -3.11 -8.11 3.85
CA ASP A 27 -4.22 -7.71 2.99
C ASP A 27 -4.69 -6.27 3.27
N LEU A 28 -5.06 -5.56 2.21
CA LEU A 28 -5.48 -4.15 2.21
C LEU A 28 -4.47 -3.13 2.76
N GLU A 29 -3.24 -3.52 3.11
CA GLU A 29 -2.23 -2.58 3.65
C GLU A 29 -1.48 -1.79 2.56
N PHE A 30 -1.65 -2.14 1.28
CA PHE A 30 -1.01 -1.48 0.15
C PHE A 30 -2.04 -0.98 -0.86
N ILE A 31 -1.71 0.10 -1.57
CA ILE A 31 -2.44 0.55 -2.77
C ILE A 31 -1.55 0.45 -4.00
N TYR A 32 -2.09 -0.08 -5.08
CA TYR A 32 -1.37 -0.29 -6.33
C TYR A 32 -1.77 0.73 -7.39
N CYS A 33 -0.79 1.50 -7.87
CA CYS A 33 -1.02 2.51 -8.89
C CYS A 33 -1.65 1.88 -10.15
N PRO A 34 -2.79 2.39 -10.65
CA PRO A 34 -3.48 1.78 -11.78
C PRO A 34 -2.68 1.85 -13.10
N TRP A 35 -1.63 2.68 -13.16
CA TRP A 35 -0.84 2.86 -14.38
C TRP A 35 0.34 1.88 -14.47
N HIS A 36 1.21 1.85 -13.45
CA HIS A 36 2.47 1.10 -13.48
C HIS A 36 2.56 0.02 -12.40
N GLN A 37 1.48 -0.19 -11.63
CA GLN A 37 1.36 -1.27 -10.64
C GLN A 37 2.42 -1.23 -9.52
N TRP A 38 3.02 -0.07 -9.28
CA TRP A 38 3.85 0.11 -8.09
C TRP A 38 2.95 0.13 -6.85
N GLY A 39 3.28 -0.74 -5.89
CA GLY A 39 2.62 -0.79 -4.59
C GLY A 39 3.23 0.20 -3.62
N PHE A 40 2.37 0.90 -2.87
CA PHE A 40 2.75 1.80 -1.79
C PHE A 40 2.09 1.35 -0.50
N GLU A 41 2.85 1.25 0.59
CA GLU A 41 2.32 0.93 1.91
C GLU A 41 1.50 2.12 2.42
N LEU A 42 0.24 1.88 2.82
CA LEU A 42 -0.66 2.96 3.25
C LEU A 42 -0.17 3.68 4.52
N ALA A 43 0.47 2.95 5.43
CA ALA A 43 0.92 3.48 6.72
C ALA A 43 2.13 4.42 6.58
N THR A 44 3.05 4.14 5.65
CA THR A 44 4.35 4.83 5.55
C THR A 44 4.50 5.63 4.26
N GLY A 45 3.70 5.33 3.24
CA GLY A 45 3.82 5.87 1.89
C GLY A 45 5.02 5.34 1.11
N THR A 46 5.80 4.40 1.66
CA THR A 46 6.99 3.87 1.01
C THR A 46 6.65 2.85 -0.09
N THR A 47 7.58 2.64 -1.02
CA THR A 47 7.47 1.61 -2.06
C THR A 47 8.72 0.76 -2.13
N ALA A 48 8.54 -0.54 -2.40
CA ALA A 48 9.66 -1.45 -2.60
C ALA A 48 10.34 -1.28 -3.98
N VAL A 49 9.66 -0.65 -4.95
CA VAL A 49 10.18 -0.52 -6.33
C VAL A 49 11.31 0.50 -6.41
N LYS A 50 11.20 1.57 -5.62
CA LYS A 50 12.18 2.65 -5.53
C LYS A 50 12.22 3.17 -4.08
N PRO A 51 12.98 2.51 -3.19
CA PRO A 51 12.92 2.77 -1.74
C PRO A 51 13.23 4.21 -1.31
N GLU A 52 13.95 4.96 -2.14
CA GLU A 52 14.23 6.38 -1.93
C GLU A 52 13.04 7.30 -2.24
N TRP A 53 11.93 6.76 -2.77
CA TRP A 53 10.71 7.51 -3.09
C TRP A 53 9.56 7.11 -2.16
N SER A 54 8.73 8.10 -1.81
CA SER A 54 7.50 7.89 -1.06
C SER A 54 6.39 8.79 -1.58
N ILE A 55 5.14 8.38 -1.32
CA ILE A 55 3.98 9.26 -1.43
C ILE A 55 3.81 10.06 -0.13
N ARG A 56 3.14 11.20 -0.22
CA ARG A 56 2.81 11.99 0.96
C ARG A 56 1.78 11.24 1.81
N THR A 57 2.07 11.11 3.10
CA THR A 57 1.13 10.63 4.12
C THR A 57 0.67 11.79 4.99
N TYR A 58 -0.43 11.58 5.71
CA TYR A 58 -0.99 12.55 6.64
C TYR A 58 -1.32 11.83 7.95
N PRO A 59 -0.98 12.40 9.11
CA PRO A 59 -1.50 11.90 10.37
C PRO A 59 -3.03 11.98 10.36
N VAL A 60 -3.67 10.85 10.65
CA VAL A 60 -5.14 10.77 10.73
C VAL A 60 -5.57 10.20 12.07
N ARG A 61 -6.76 10.61 12.53
CA ARG A 61 -7.41 10.04 13.70
C ARG A 61 -8.89 9.86 13.45
N VAL A 62 -9.44 8.72 13.86
CA VAL A 62 -10.88 8.46 13.85
C VAL A 62 -11.48 8.96 15.17
N VAL A 63 -12.53 9.77 15.10
CA VAL A 63 -13.28 10.27 16.25
C VAL A 63 -14.77 10.06 15.98
N GLY A 64 -15.36 9.05 16.61
CA GLY A 64 -16.72 8.61 16.25
C GLY A 64 -16.73 8.13 14.79
N ASP A 65 -17.62 8.70 13.98
CA ASP A 65 -17.74 8.41 12.54
C ASP A 65 -16.87 9.32 11.66
N ASP A 66 -16.16 10.29 12.25
CA ASP A 66 -15.35 11.26 11.51
C ASP A 66 -13.89 10.82 11.38
N VAL A 67 -13.31 11.09 10.21
CA VAL A 67 -11.86 10.97 9.96
C VAL A 67 -11.23 12.37 9.97
N LEU A 68 -10.44 12.66 11.01
CA LEU A 68 -9.69 13.90 11.13
C LEU A 68 -8.33 13.75 10.44
N VAL A 69 -8.00 14.72 9.58
CA VAL A 69 -6.68 14.83 8.92
C VAL A 69 -5.95 16.02 9.52
N ILE A 70 -4.72 15.80 9.98
CA ILE A 70 -3.86 16.87 10.51
C ILE A 70 -2.89 17.27 9.39
N ALA A 71 -3.02 18.51 8.91
CA ALA A 71 -2.24 19.06 7.81
C ALA A 71 -1.03 19.87 8.29
#